data_AF-A0AAW0YB81-F1
#
_entry.id   AF-A0AAW0YB81-F1
#
_cell.length_a   1.000
_cell.length_b   1.000
_cell.length_c   1.000
_cell.angle_alpha   90.00
_cell.angle_beta   90.00
_cell.angle_gamma   90.00
#
_symmetry.space_group_name_H-M   'P 1'
#
loop_
_entity.id
_entity.type
_entity.pdbx_description
1 polymer ?
#
loop_
_entity_poly.entity_id
_entity_poly.type
_entity_poly.pdbx_seq_one_letter_code
_entity_poly.pdbx_strand_id
1 'polypeptide(L)'
;ANASLTVLTSPRVVEVPGDVEVEEGAPLLLVCAVQGYPPPLVYWTREGSQTILPAARTPMDPGVGGEEGLEGIKLAYSVSRAAHPHTGRYVCGGVNSAGGVMTRVGVRVRPAHLLPPPIISVAPINQTLPLRGHAALTCRVWGSPPPTVTWRQNGRLVTSDTRRSLLPDNTLTIDELTTEDAGEYACVASSTRGVTESRATLTVASPAHPGVVFSRAPDPDTAPRPPATPTVRANNGTAAVVEWAAPERQGASPVTGYT
;
A
#
# COMPACT_ATOMS: atom_id res chain seq x y z
N ALA A 1 -33.08 -66.58 9.97
CA ALA A 1 -32.79 -65.28 10.58
C ALA A 1 -31.83 -64.56 9.65
N ASN A 2 -32.19 -63.38 9.16
CA ASN A 2 -31.27 -62.57 8.35
C ASN A 2 -30.49 -61.67 9.31
N ALA A 3 -29.16 -61.75 9.27
CA ALA A 3 -28.28 -60.82 9.96
C ALA A 3 -27.68 -59.86 8.92
N SER A 4 -27.67 -58.56 9.20
CA SER A 4 -26.98 -57.54 8.41
C SER A 4 -25.72 -57.09 9.14
N LEU A 5 -24.61 -56.99 8.40
CA LEU A 5 -23.34 -56.42 8.87
C LEU A 5 -23.18 -55.03 8.25
N THR A 6 -22.97 -54.00 9.07
CA THR A 6 -22.70 -52.64 8.60
C THR A 6 -21.30 -52.24 9.03
N VAL A 7 -20.46 -51.88 8.07
CA VAL A 7 -19.09 -51.43 8.34
C VAL A 7 -19.13 -49.93 8.62
N LEU A 8 -18.64 -49.52 9.78
CA LEU A 8 -18.48 -48.11 10.11
C LEU A 8 -17.11 -47.62 9.64
N THR A 9 -17.06 -46.41 9.11
CA THR A 9 -15.85 -45.79 8.57
C THR A 9 -15.62 -44.44 9.25
N SER A 10 -14.44 -44.30 9.87
CA SER A 10 -14.03 -43.04 10.50
C SER A 10 -14.01 -41.89 9.48
N PRO A 11 -14.30 -40.64 9.88
CA PRO A 11 -14.36 -39.54 8.94
C PRO A 11 -12.99 -39.26 8.31
N ARG A 12 -12.98 -38.87 7.05
CA ARG A 12 -11.78 -38.42 6.31
C ARG A 12 -12.04 -37.07 5.65
N VAL A 13 -11.02 -36.21 5.66
CA VAL A 13 -11.05 -34.95 4.91
C VAL A 13 -10.74 -35.25 3.45
N VAL A 14 -11.62 -34.83 2.55
CA VAL A 14 -11.51 -35.03 1.10
C VAL A 14 -11.07 -33.76 0.39
N GLU A 15 -11.52 -32.61 0.90
CA GLU A 15 -11.20 -31.30 0.34
C GLU A 15 -10.98 -30.32 1.48
N VAL A 16 -9.86 -29.61 1.44
CA VAL A 16 -9.55 -28.47 2.30
C VAL A 16 -8.52 -27.60 1.57
N PRO A 17 -8.61 -26.27 1.60
CA PRO A 17 -7.57 -25.43 1.02
C PRO A 17 -6.25 -25.56 1.81
N GLY A 18 -5.14 -25.26 1.14
CA GLY A 18 -3.90 -24.94 1.84
C GLY A 18 -3.99 -23.59 2.55
N ASP A 19 -2.85 -23.07 3.03
CA ASP A 19 -2.80 -21.74 3.64
C ASP A 19 -3.28 -20.66 2.65
N VAL A 20 -4.18 -19.80 3.10
CA VAL A 20 -4.86 -18.79 2.29
C VAL A 20 -4.33 -17.41 2.66
N GLU A 21 -3.96 -16.64 1.63
CA GLU A 21 -3.57 -15.25 1.78
C GLU A 21 -4.49 -14.35 0.95
N VAL A 22 -5.07 -13.34 1.57
CA VAL A 22 -5.99 -12.39 0.94
C VAL A 22 -5.66 -10.96 1.33
N GLU A 23 -5.98 -10.01 0.47
CA GLU A 23 -5.90 -8.58 0.81
C GLU A 23 -7.09 -8.16 1.69
N GLU A 24 -6.88 -7.15 2.51
CA GLU A 24 -7.94 -6.54 3.30
C GLU A 24 -9.06 -6.00 2.39
N GLY A 25 -10.30 -6.31 2.74
CA GLY A 25 -11.48 -6.02 1.94
C GLY A 25 -11.83 -7.06 0.88
N ALA A 26 -10.92 -7.97 0.51
CA ALA A 26 -11.21 -9.06 -0.42
C ALA A 26 -12.10 -10.14 0.23
N PRO A 27 -12.88 -10.91 -0.56
CA PRO A 27 -13.65 -12.03 -0.02
C PRO A 27 -12.73 -13.17 0.41
N LEU A 28 -12.98 -13.73 1.59
CA LEU A 28 -12.33 -14.94 2.10
C LEU A 28 -13.29 -16.12 2.03
N LEU A 29 -12.84 -17.26 1.51
CA LEU A 29 -13.62 -18.49 1.40
C LEU A 29 -12.78 -19.69 1.88
N LEU A 30 -13.28 -20.40 2.89
CA LEU A 30 -12.71 -21.65 3.38
C LEU A 30 -13.71 -22.79 3.15
N VAL A 31 -13.35 -23.75 2.30
CA VAL A 31 -14.15 -24.94 2.01
C VAL A 31 -13.60 -26.16 2.74
N CYS A 32 -14.48 -27.03 3.23
CA CYS A 32 -14.06 -28.31 3.79
C CYS A 32 -15.08 -29.39 3.48
N ALA A 33 -14.64 -30.47 2.84
CA ALA A 33 -15.45 -31.66 2.60
C ALA A 33 -14.93 -32.83 3.44
N VAL A 34 -15.83 -33.48 4.17
CA VAL A 34 -15.53 -34.66 4.99
C VAL A 34 -16.49 -35.78 4.65
N GLN A 35 -15.99 -37.00 4.52
CA GLN A 35 -16.78 -38.21 4.26
C GLN A 35 -16.61 -39.24 5.37
N GLY A 36 -17.64 -40.06 5.61
CA GLY A 36 -17.59 -41.15 6.58
C GLY A 36 -18.93 -41.88 6.68
N TYR A 37 -18.95 -43.00 7.41
CA TYR A 37 -20.19 -43.72 7.71
C TYR A 37 -20.21 -44.16 9.19
N PRO A 38 -21.24 -43.78 9.98
CA PRO A 38 -22.38 -42.94 9.62
C PRO A 38 -21.96 -41.50 9.24
N PRO A 39 -22.86 -40.69 8.65
CA PRO A 39 -22.53 -39.36 8.16
C PRO A 39 -21.92 -38.49 9.27
N PRO A 40 -20.74 -37.88 9.04
CA PRO A 40 -20.04 -37.15 10.10
C PRO A 40 -20.67 -35.79 10.37
N LEU A 41 -20.60 -35.34 11.62
CA LEU A 41 -20.82 -33.92 11.96
C LEU A 41 -19.58 -33.14 11.54
N VAL A 42 -19.71 -32.28 10.53
CA VAL A 42 -18.62 -31.42 10.03
C VAL A 42 -18.74 -30.02 10.63
N TYR A 43 -17.61 -29.40 10.96
CA TYR A 43 -17.57 -28.07 11.55
C TYR A 43 -16.31 -27.30 11.17
N TRP A 44 -16.41 -25.98 11.28
CA TRP A 44 -15.30 -25.04 11.27
C TRP A 44 -15.17 -24.37 12.64
N THR A 45 -13.96 -24.23 13.15
CA THR A 45 -13.66 -23.45 14.37
C THR A 45 -12.39 -22.63 14.15
N ARG A 46 -12.18 -21.61 14.99
CA ARG A 46 -10.85 -21.02 15.14
C ARG A 46 -10.00 -21.91 16.03
N GLU A 47 -8.72 -22.07 15.74
CA GLU A 47 -7.82 -22.89 16.55
C GLU A 47 -7.84 -22.40 18.02
N GLY A 48 -8.14 -23.31 18.95
CA GLY A 48 -8.30 -23.01 20.38
C GLY A 48 -9.69 -22.50 20.80
N SER A 49 -10.62 -22.26 19.87
CA SER A 49 -11.99 -21.87 20.16
C SER A 49 -12.94 -23.07 20.15
N GLN A 50 -13.92 -23.06 21.05
CA GLN A 50 -15.04 -24.03 21.06
C GLN A 50 -16.24 -23.55 20.22
N THR A 51 -16.20 -22.31 19.72
CA THR A 51 -17.30 -21.73 18.94
C THR A 51 -17.23 -22.19 17.48
N ILE A 52 -18.29 -22.86 17.03
CA ILE A 52 -18.46 -23.24 15.62
C ILE A 52 -18.72 -21.99 14.79
N LEU A 53 -17.97 -21.84 13.70
CA LEU A 53 -18.13 -20.75 12.76
C LEU A 53 -19.38 -20.94 11.89
N PRO A 54 -20.05 -19.85 11.46
CA PRO A 54 -21.23 -19.92 10.62
C PRO A 54 -20.84 -20.33 9.19
N ALA A 55 -20.76 -21.63 8.94
CA ALA A 55 -20.46 -22.19 7.62
C ALA A 55 -21.74 -22.74 6.96
N ALA A 56 -21.91 -22.46 5.67
CA ALA A 56 -23.04 -22.95 4.90
C ALA A 56 -22.72 -24.32 4.29
N ARG A 57 -23.72 -25.21 4.24
CA ARG A 57 -23.60 -26.46 3.47
C ARG A 57 -23.58 -26.15 1.99
N THR A 58 -22.64 -26.73 1.26
CA THR A 58 -22.53 -26.62 -0.20
C THR A 58 -22.59 -28.00 -0.85
N PRO A 59 -23.02 -28.11 -2.12
CA PRO A 59 -23.01 -29.39 -2.83
C PRO A 59 -21.60 -29.97 -2.90
N MET A 60 -21.46 -31.28 -2.73
CA MET A 60 -20.22 -31.96 -3.10
C MET A 60 -20.10 -32.05 -4.61
N ASP A 61 -18.90 -31.80 -5.12
CA ASP A 61 -18.63 -31.93 -6.55
C ASP A 61 -18.64 -33.41 -6.96
N PRO A 62 -19.45 -33.81 -7.96
CA PRO A 62 -19.49 -35.18 -8.42
C PRO A 62 -18.14 -35.57 -9.05
N GLY A 63 -17.40 -36.47 -8.39
CA GLY A 63 -16.10 -36.98 -8.87
C GLY A 63 -14.89 -36.61 -8.00
N VAL A 64 -15.04 -35.83 -6.93
CA VAL A 64 -13.94 -35.52 -6.01
C VAL A 64 -13.80 -36.60 -4.95
N GLY A 65 -12.89 -37.56 -5.18
CA GLY A 65 -12.26 -38.41 -4.15
C GLY A 65 -13.19 -39.24 -3.26
N GLY A 66 -14.45 -39.40 -3.64
CA GLY A 66 -15.43 -40.12 -2.85
C GLY A 66 -15.33 -41.62 -3.05
N GLU A 67 -15.02 -42.36 -2.00
CA GLU A 67 -15.26 -43.81 -2.02
C GLU A 67 -16.77 -44.08 -2.08
N GLU A 68 -17.15 -45.04 -2.93
CA GLU A 68 -18.52 -45.47 -3.10
C GLU A 68 -19.10 -46.00 -1.77
N GLY A 69 -20.33 -45.56 -1.45
CA GLY A 69 -21.04 -45.98 -0.23
C GLY A 69 -20.82 -45.10 1.01
N LEU A 70 -19.98 -44.05 0.94
CA LEU A 70 -19.82 -43.07 2.01
C LEU A 70 -20.60 -41.78 1.74
N GLU A 71 -21.23 -41.25 2.78
CA GLU A 71 -21.88 -39.94 2.72
C GLU A 71 -20.86 -38.85 3.07
N GLY A 72 -20.90 -37.74 2.34
CA GLY A 72 -20.00 -36.61 2.56
C GLY A 72 -20.73 -35.29 2.72
N ILE A 73 -20.16 -34.44 3.57
CA ILE A 73 -20.67 -33.11 3.88
C ILE A 73 -19.59 -32.09 3.56
N LYS A 74 -19.94 -31.10 2.73
CA LYS A 74 -19.10 -29.95 2.39
C LYS A 74 -19.65 -28.69 3.08
N LEU A 75 -18.78 -27.99 3.79
CA LEU A 75 -19.05 -26.72 4.45
C LEU A 75 -18.18 -25.61 3.88
N ALA A 76 -18.78 -24.44 3.64
CA ALA A 76 -18.10 -23.23 3.22
C ALA A 76 -18.27 -22.13 4.29
N TYR A 77 -17.17 -21.73 4.91
CA TYR A 77 -17.10 -20.52 5.73
C TYR A 77 -16.64 -19.35 4.86
N SER A 78 -17.42 -18.27 4.82
CA SER A 78 -17.11 -17.10 3.99
C SER A 78 -17.18 -15.79 4.78
N VAL A 79 -16.30 -14.87 4.40
CA VAL A 79 -16.30 -13.48 4.89
C VAL A 79 -16.26 -12.58 3.67
N SER A 80 -17.28 -11.72 3.51
CA SER A 80 -17.38 -10.87 2.31
C SER A 80 -16.27 -9.82 2.22
N ARG A 81 -15.78 -9.33 3.36
CA ARG A 81 -14.68 -8.36 3.45
C ARG A 81 -13.70 -8.80 4.52
N ALA A 82 -12.60 -9.41 4.10
CA ALA A 82 -11.52 -9.82 4.99
C ALA A 82 -10.94 -8.60 5.72
N ALA A 83 -10.48 -8.80 6.94
CA ALA A 83 -9.95 -7.75 7.80
C ALA A 83 -8.88 -8.35 8.71
N HIS A 84 -8.00 -7.53 9.27
CA HIS A 84 -6.89 -8.03 10.08
C HIS A 84 -7.31 -9.02 11.20
N PRO A 85 -8.43 -8.83 11.93
CA PRO A 85 -8.90 -9.78 12.94
C PRO A 85 -9.27 -11.17 12.41
N HIS A 86 -9.47 -11.32 11.10
CA HIS A 86 -9.73 -12.61 10.43
C HIS A 86 -8.44 -13.43 10.24
N THR A 87 -7.25 -12.84 10.39
CA THR A 87 -5.98 -13.57 10.40
C THR A 87 -5.93 -14.56 11.55
N GLY A 88 -5.44 -15.77 11.30
CA GLY A 88 -5.30 -16.81 12.30
C GLY A 88 -5.34 -18.21 11.71
N ARG A 89 -5.31 -19.23 12.59
CA ARG A 89 -5.48 -20.63 12.18
C ARG A 89 -6.91 -21.08 12.39
N TYR A 90 -7.45 -21.75 11.38
CA TYR A 90 -8.79 -22.29 11.34
C TYR A 90 -8.71 -23.81 11.31
N VAL A 91 -9.65 -24.47 11.97
CA VAL A 91 -9.73 -25.93 12.06
C VAL A 91 -11.01 -26.38 11.38
N CYS A 92 -10.88 -27.23 10.37
CA CYS A 92 -11.99 -28.04 9.91
C CYS A 92 -11.89 -29.42 10.55
N GLY A 93 -13.00 -29.95 11.04
CA GLY A 93 -13.07 -31.32 11.55
C GLY A 93 -14.38 -32.01 11.21
N GLY A 94 -14.36 -33.33 11.32
CA GLY A 94 -15.54 -34.17 11.22
C GLY A 94 -15.49 -35.32 12.21
N VAL A 95 -16.62 -35.61 12.84
CA VAL A 95 -16.74 -36.65 13.87
C VAL A 95 -17.97 -37.52 13.62
N ASN A 96 -17.82 -38.84 13.75
CA ASN A 96 -18.93 -39.80 13.79
C ASN A 96 -18.69 -40.84 14.90
N SER A 97 -19.52 -41.88 14.96
CA SER A 97 -19.37 -42.96 15.96
C SER A 97 -18.14 -43.84 15.77
N ALA A 98 -17.51 -43.83 14.59
CA ALA A 98 -16.32 -44.61 14.29
C ALA A 98 -15.01 -43.86 14.58
N GLY A 99 -15.06 -42.53 14.71
CA GLY A 99 -13.87 -41.71 15.01
C GLY A 99 -14.02 -40.25 14.63
N GLY A 100 -12.89 -39.55 14.55
CA GLY A 100 -12.84 -38.14 14.19
C GLY A 100 -11.57 -37.77 13.45
N VAL A 101 -11.67 -36.72 12.64
CA VAL A 101 -10.56 -36.14 11.88
C VAL A 101 -10.57 -34.63 12.04
N MET A 102 -9.38 -34.02 12.02
CA MET A 102 -9.22 -32.57 12.00
C MET A 102 -8.04 -32.18 11.10
N THR A 103 -8.17 -31.01 10.46
CA THR A 103 -7.13 -30.38 9.66
C THR A 103 -7.08 -28.89 9.95
N ARG A 104 -5.95 -28.25 9.66
CA ARG A 104 -5.68 -26.84 9.99
C ARG A 104 -5.37 -26.05 8.73
N VAL A 105 -5.87 -24.82 8.67
CA VAL A 105 -5.64 -23.86 7.59
C VAL A 105 -5.19 -22.53 8.17
N GLY A 106 -4.03 -22.03 7.73
CA GLY A 106 -3.58 -20.67 8.04
C GLY A 106 -4.28 -19.66 7.14
N VAL A 107 -4.82 -18.60 7.73
CA VAL A 107 -5.36 -17.44 7.01
C VAL A 107 -4.51 -16.23 7.34
N ARG A 108 -3.98 -15.56 6.31
CA ARG A 108 -3.25 -14.30 6.44
C ARG A 108 -3.96 -13.21 5.65
N VAL A 109 -4.44 -12.17 6.34
CA VAL A 109 -4.98 -10.97 5.70
C VAL A 109 -3.87 -9.93 5.61
N ARG A 110 -3.44 -9.61 4.40
CA ARG A 110 -2.48 -8.53 4.14
C ARG A 110 -3.20 -7.18 4.10
N PRO A 111 -2.60 -6.10 4.59
CA PRO A 111 -3.15 -4.76 4.42
C PRO A 111 -3.38 -4.48 2.93
N ALA A 112 -4.50 -3.85 2.61
CA ALA A 112 -4.73 -3.35 1.26
C ALA A 112 -3.72 -2.23 0.99
N HIS A 113 -2.72 -2.53 0.14
CA HIS A 113 -1.75 -1.62 -0.48
C HIS A 113 -0.45 -1.32 0.28
N LEU A 114 0.64 -1.87 -0.26
CA LEU A 114 2.04 -1.60 0.09
C LEU A 114 2.65 -0.40 -0.68
N LEU A 115 1.87 0.29 -1.52
CA LEU A 115 2.36 1.46 -2.27
C LEU A 115 1.95 2.75 -1.57
N PRO A 116 2.90 3.64 -1.25
CA PRO A 116 2.59 4.89 -0.57
C PRO A 116 1.76 5.82 -1.48
N PRO A 117 1.13 6.86 -0.90
CA PRO A 117 0.62 8.00 -1.67
C PRO A 117 1.73 8.61 -2.57
N PRO A 118 1.36 9.43 -3.57
CA PRO A 118 2.34 10.12 -4.40
C PRO A 118 3.40 10.85 -3.56
N ILE A 119 4.66 10.78 -3.97
CA ILE A 119 5.78 11.39 -3.28
C ILE A 119 6.22 12.62 -4.08
N ILE A 120 6.24 13.79 -3.44
CA ILE A 120 6.82 15.01 -4.02
C ILE A 120 8.33 14.96 -3.80
N SER A 121 9.06 14.61 -4.86
CA SER A 121 10.54 14.48 -4.86
C SER A 121 11.25 15.83 -4.96
N VAL A 122 10.63 16.81 -5.61
CA VAL A 122 11.09 18.20 -5.64
C VAL A 122 9.89 19.06 -5.28
N ALA A 123 9.95 19.70 -4.12
CA ALA A 123 8.92 20.62 -3.65
C ALA A 123 9.18 22.03 -4.19
N PRO A 124 8.12 22.84 -4.40
CA PRO A 124 8.33 24.24 -4.71
C PRO A 124 8.94 24.99 -3.53
N ILE A 125 9.66 26.05 -3.85
CA ILE A 125 10.40 26.87 -2.88
C ILE A 125 9.87 28.30 -2.95
N ASN A 126 9.86 28.98 -1.81
CA ASN A 126 9.46 30.39 -1.73
C ASN A 126 10.34 31.27 -2.64
N GLN A 127 9.72 32.20 -3.35
CA GLN A 127 10.40 33.12 -4.26
C GLN A 127 9.92 34.55 -4.02
N THR A 128 10.84 35.51 -4.15
CA THR A 128 10.53 36.94 -4.20
C THR A 128 11.04 37.48 -5.53
N LEU A 129 10.13 37.82 -6.43
CA LEU A 129 10.45 38.17 -7.82
C LEU A 129 9.94 39.57 -8.19
N PRO A 130 10.57 40.23 -9.17
CA PRO A 130 10.16 41.56 -9.59
C PRO A 130 8.87 41.53 -10.44
N LEU A 131 8.12 42.63 -10.43
CA LEU A 131 7.07 42.90 -11.43
C LEU A 131 7.60 42.73 -12.85
N ARG A 132 6.76 42.22 -13.75
CA ARG A 132 7.13 41.87 -15.14
C ARG A 132 8.19 40.76 -15.25
N GLY A 133 8.54 40.14 -14.12
CA GLY A 133 9.44 39.01 -14.09
C GLY A 133 8.80 37.70 -14.56
N HIS A 134 9.57 36.62 -14.41
CA HIS A 134 9.16 35.25 -14.71
C HIS A 134 9.33 34.38 -13.47
N ALA A 135 8.27 33.67 -13.08
CA ALA A 135 8.27 32.68 -12.01
C ALA A 135 8.29 31.25 -12.56
N ALA A 136 9.03 30.38 -11.90
CA ALA A 136 9.04 28.94 -12.14
C ALA A 136 8.94 28.22 -10.79
N LEU A 137 7.80 27.56 -10.57
CA LEU A 137 7.48 26.79 -9.38
C LEU A 137 7.52 25.31 -9.73
N THR A 138 8.63 24.65 -9.43
CA THR A 138 8.84 23.23 -9.78
C THR A 138 8.19 22.30 -8.78
N CYS A 139 7.52 21.26 -9.28
CA CYS A 139 6.95 20.20 -8.45
C CYS A 139 7.12 18.83 -9.12
N ARG A 140 8.20 18.11 -8.82
CA ARG A 140 8.44 16.77 -9.40
C ARG A 140 7.88 15.69 -8.50
N VAL A 141 7.03 14.83 -9.05
CA VAL A 141 6.26 13.85 -8.29
C VAL A 141 6.52 12.44 -8.81
N TRP A 142 6.66 11.49 -7.89
CA TRP A 142 6.75 10.06 -8.16
C TRP A 142 5.58 9.31 -7.56
N GLY A 143 5.08 8.28 -8.22
CA GLY A 143 4.03 7.43 -7.70
C GLY A 143 3.68 6.30 -8.65
N SER A 144 3.14 5.21 -8.09
CA SER A 144 2.59 4.09 -8.85
C SER A 144 1.18 3.77 -8.33
N PRO A 145 0.13 3.93 -9.15
CA PRO A 145 0.13 4.42 -10.53
C PRO A 145 0.64 5.88 -10.67
N PRO A 146 1.05 6.31 -11.89
CA PRO A 146 1.53 7.67 -12.13
C PRO A 146 0.53 8.72 -11.64
N PRO A 147 0.94 9.66 -10.78
CA PRO A 147 0.05 10.65 -10.21
C PRO A 147 -0.24 11.78 -11.19
N THR A 148 -1.39 12.43 -11.03
CA THR A 148 -1.72 13.69 -11.69
C THR A 148 -1.38 14.86 -10.78
N VAL A 149 -0.86 15.95 -11.35
CA VAL A 149 -0.48 17.15 -10.60
C VAL A 149 -1.38 18.31 -10.97
N THR A 150 -1.84 19.04 -9.95
CA THR A 150 -2.60 20.28 -10.11
C THR A 150 -2.01 21.37 -9.23
N TRP A 151 -2.08 22.62 -9.69
CA TRP A 151 -1.63 23.79 -8.94
C TRP A 151 -2.80 24.58 -8.40
N ARG A 152 -2.67 25.09 -7.18
CA ARG A 152 -3.67 25.98 -6.57
C ARG A 152 -3.00 27.25 -6.05
N GLN A 153 -3.58 28.41 -6.34
CA GLN A 153 -3.18 29.69 -5.78
C GLN A 153 -4.21 30.09 -4.73
N ASN A 154 -3.80 30.22 -3.46
CA ASN A 154 -4.66 30.55 -2.33
C ASN A 154 -5.92 29.65 -2.27
N GLY A 155 -5.73 28.35 -2.53
CA GLY A 155 -6.79 27.33 -2.54
C GLY A 155 -7.61 27.23 -3.84
N ARG A 156 -7.46 28.15 -4.79
CA ARG A 156 -8.17 28.12 -6.09
C ARG A 156 -7.33 27.46 -7.17
N LEU A 157 -7.95 26.64 -8.02
CA LEU A 157 -7.26 25.95 -9.12
C LEU A 157 -6.62 26.97 -10.08
N VAL A 158 -5.35 26.75 -10.41
CA VAL A 158 -4.64 27.50 -11.45
C VAL A 158 -4.88 26.80 -12.79
N THR A 159 -5.44 27.53 -13.73
CA THR A 159 -5.62 27.09 -15.11
C THR A 159 -4.55 27.69 -16.00
N SER A 160 -4.14 26.95 -17.04
CA SER A 160 -3.24 27.49 -18.06
C SER A 160 -3.90 28.62 -18.85
N ASP A 161 -3.15 29.66 -19.17
CA ASP A 161 -3.56 30.80 -19.97
C ASP A 161 -2.37 31.34 -20.80
N THR A 162 -2.43 32.58 -21.29
CA THR A 162 -1.35 33.19 -22.08
C THR A 162 -0.07 33.46 -21.28
N ARG A 163 -0.15 33.61 -19.96
CA ARG A 163 0.98 33.86 -19.06
C ARG A 163 1.35 32.63 -18.22
N ARG A 164 0.38 31.76 -17.93
CA ARG A 164 0.51 30.61 -17.03
C ARG A 164 0.54 29.32 -17.83
N SER A 165 1.59 28.53 -17.67
CA SER A 165 1.71 27.22 -18.34
C SER A 165 2.28 26.17 -17.41
N LEU A 166 1.88 24.92 -17.65
CA LEU A 166 2.35 23.75 -16.89
C LEU A 166 3.26 22.91 -17.80
N LEU A 167 4.51 22.77 -17.40
CA LEU A 167 5.51 21.99 -18.12
C LEU A 167 5.35 20.47 -17.86
N PRO A 168 5.95 19.59 -18.69
CA PRO A 168 5.85 18.14 -18.52
C PRO A 168 6.40 17.60 -17.19
N ASP A 169 7.33 18.31 -16.55
CA ASP A 169 7.86 17.98 -15.22
C ASP A 169 6.98 18.52 -14.07
N ASN A 170 5.79 19.02 -14.40
CA ASN A 170 4.82 19.69 -13.55
C ASN A 170 5.28 21.02 -12.94
N THR A 171 6.30 21.65 -13.52
CA THR A 171 6.67 23.03 -13.20
C THR A 171 5.61 24.00 -13.69
N LEU A 172 5.05 24.82 -12.81
CA LEU A 172 4.19 25.94 -13.16
C LEU A 172 5.06 27.16 -13.48
N THR A 173 4.95 27.66 -14.70
CA THR A 173 5.62 28.88 -15.13
C THR A 173 4.61 30.02 -15.29
N ILE A 174 5.00 31.21 -14.85
CA ILE A 174 4.18 32.43 -14.94
C ILE A 174 5.04 33.56 -15.51
N ASP A 175 4.68 34.02 -16.70
CA ASP A 175 5.30 35.16 -17.38
C ASP A 175 4.62 36.49 -17.00
N GLU A 176 5.35 37.60 -17.19
CA GLU A 176 4.83 38.95 -17.03
C GLU A 176 4.15 39.16 -15.65
N LEU A 177 4.87 38.82 -14.57
CA LEU A 177 4.33 38.81 -13.21
C LEU A 177 3.64 40.12 -12.81
N THR A 178 2.46 40.00 -12.22
CA THR A 178 1.68 41.10 -11.62
C THR A 178 1.53 40.90 -10.11
N THR A 179 1.01 41.91 -9.41
CA THR A 179 0.70 41.79 -7.97
C THR A 179 -0.37 40.75 -7.67
N GLU A 180 -1.22 40.40 -8.64
CA GLU A 180 -2.28 39.38 -8.48
C GLU A 180 -1.72 37.95 -8.55
N ASP A 181 -0.52 37.77 -9.10
CA ASP A 181 0.18 36.49 -9.09
C ASP A 181 0.86 36.23 -7.74
N ALA A 182 0.91 37.20 -6.82
CA ALA A 182 1.41 36.96 -5.48
C ALA A 182 0.45 36.06 -4.68
N GLY A 183 1.01 35.18 -3.85
CA GLY A 183 0.21 34.31 -2.97
C GLY A 183 0.88 32.99 -2.63
N GLU A 184 0.14 32.13 -1.95
CA GLU A 184 0.55 30.77 -1.65
C GLU A 184 0.14 29.84 -2.80
N TYR A 185 1.12 29.19 -3.39
CA TYR A 185 0.94 28.18 -4.41
C TYR A 185 1.11 26.79 -3.82
N ALA A 186 0.12 25.93 -4.04
CA ALA A 186 0.14 24.54 -3.65
C ALA A 186 0.20 23.62 -4.87
N CYS A 187 1.18 22.73 -4.87
CA CYS A 187 1.23 21.60 -5.79
C CYS A 187 0.52 20.41 -5.15
N VAL A 188 -0.54 19.92 -5.77
CA VAL A 188 -1.34 18.78 -5.30
C VAL A 188 -1.17 17.62 -6.26
N ALA A 189 -0.55 16.54 -5.75
CA ALA A 189 -0.34 15.28 -6.46
C ALA A 189 -1.40 14.26 -6.04
N SER A 190 -2.11 13.66 -7.00
CA SER A 190 -3.21 12.73 -6.75
C SER A 190 -3.05 11.42 -7.51
N SER A 191 -3.31 10.30 -6.86
CA SER A 191 -3.44 8.98 -7.50
C SER A 191 -4.49 8.13 -6.79
N THR A 192 -4.76 6.93 -7.30
CA THR A 192 -5.63 5.95 -6.61
C THR A 192 -5.06 5.48 -5.27
N ARG A 193 -3.78 5.80 -4.96
CA ARG A 193 -3.13 5.47 -3.68
C ARG A 193 -3.22 6.59 -2.65
N GLY A 194 -3.66 7.78 -3.02
CA GLY A 194 -3.82 8.90 -2.11
C GLY A 194 -3.43 10.24 -2.72
N VAL A 195 -3.31 11.24 -1.86
CA VAL A 195 -3.03 12.63 -2.24
C VAL A 195 -1.92 13.18 -1.37
N THR A 196 -0.98 13.91 -1.97
CA THR A 196 0.11 14.62 -1.28
C THR A 196 0.18 16.05 -1.79
N GLU A 197 0.51 17.00 -0.92
CA GLU A 197 0.57 18.42 -1.23
C GLU A 197 1.86 19.04 -0.69
N SER A 198 2.41 20.02 -1.41
CA SER A 198 3.47 20.91 -0.93
C SER A 198 3.18 22.34 -1.35
N ARG A 199 3.60 23.30 -0.53
CA ARG A 199 3.27 24.73 -0.67
C ARG A 199 4.52 25.59 -0.75
N ALA A 200 4.42 26.69 -1.49
CA ALA A 200 5.42 27.75 -1.54
C ALA A 200 4.76 29.12 -1.73
N THR A 201 5.35 30.16 -1.17
CA THR A 201 4.88 31.54 -1.32
C THR A 201 5.62 32.22 -2.46
N LEU A 202 4.87 32.80 -3.39
CA LEU A 202 5.38 33.70 -4.42
C LEU A 202 5.09 35.14 -4.00
N THR A 203 6.15 35.92 -3.82
CA THR A 203 6.07 37.36 -3.56
C THR A 203 6.45 38.13 -4.83
N VAL A 204 5.61 39.07 -5.25
CA VAL A 204 5.89 39.93 -6.41
C VAL A 204 5.99 41.38 -5.96
N ALA A 205 7.10 42.04 -6.24
CA ALA A 205 7.36 43.40 -5.79
C ALA A 205 7.97 44.29 -6.89
N SER A 206 7.78 45.61 -6.78
CA SER A 206 8.44 46.57 -7.66
C SER A 206 9.92 46.70 -7.29
N PRO A 207 10.85 46.74 -8.28
CA PRO A 207 12.27 47.02 -8.02
C PRO A 207 12.53 48.35 -7.30
N ALA A 208 11.61 49.31 -7.40
CA ALA A 208 11.70 50.61 -6.72
C ALA A 208 11.29 50.56 -5.23
N HIS A 209 10.79 49.43 -4.72
CA HIS A 209 10.32 49.33 -3.35
C HIS A 209 11.51 49.15 -2.38
N PRO A 210 11.71 50.07 -1.42
CA PRO A 210 12.84 49.98 -0.50
C PRO A 210 12.71 48.76 0.42
N GLY A 211 13.82 48.04 0.61
CA GLY A 211 13.90 46.91 1.55
C GLY A 211 13.51 45.54 0.99
N VAL A 212 13.18 45.42 -0.29
CA VAL A 212 12.90 44.12 -0.93
C VAL A 212 14.20 43.44 -1.35
N VAL A 213 14.41 42.21 -0.88
CA VAL A 213 15.46 41.32 -1.37
C VAL A 213 14.83 40.30 -2.31
N PHE A 214 15.17 40.40 -3.60
CA PHE A 214 14.73 39.43 -4.59
C PHE A 214 15.48 38.11 -4.42
N SER A 215 14.76 37.00 -4.49
CA SER A 215 15.29 35.66 -4.37
C SER A 215 14.52 34.71 -5.29
N ARG A 216 15.25 33.87 -6.03
CA ARG A 216 14.69 32.85 -6.92
C ARG A 216 15.01 31.47 -6.36
N ALA A 217 14.14 30.50 -6.63
CA ALA A 217 14.45 29.10 -6.32
C ALA A 217 15.70 28.68 -7.11
N PRO A 218 16.67 28.01 -6.48
CA PRO A 218 17.77 27.41 -7.21
C PRO A 218 17.24 26.34 -8.16
N ASP A 219 17.94 26.13 -9.27
CA ASP A 219 17.60 25.08 -10.22
C ASP A 219 17.71 23.70 -9.54
N PRO A 220 16.63 22.90 -9.47
CA PRO A 220 16.65 21.58 -8.85
C PRO A 220 17.74 20.65 -9.41
N ASP A 221 18.12 20.80 -10.67
CA ASP A 221 19.14 19.97 -11.31
C ASP A 221 20.58 20.40 -10.97
N THR A 222 20.74 21.56 -10.34
CA THR A 222 22.01 22.05 -9.81
C THR A 222 22.25 21.66 -8.35
N ALA A 223 21.26 21.07 -7.69
CA ALA A 223 21.40 20.60 -6.32
C ALA A 223 22.44 19.46 -6.23
N PRO A 224 23.32 19.47 -5.20
CA PRO A 224 24.23 18.36 -4.99
C PRO A 224 23.45 17.07 -4.71
N ARG A 225 23.92 15.94 -5.25
CA ARG A 225 23.32 14.64 -4.96
C ARG A 225 23.39 14.35 -3.45
N PRO A 226 22.45 13.55 -2.90
CA PRO A 226 22.60 13.04 -1.55
C PRO A 226 23.97 12.35 -1.37
N PRO A 227 24.52 12.34 -0.14
CA PRO A 227 25.72 11.56 0.19
C PRO A 227 25.55 10.10 -0.21
N ALA A 228 26.65 9.43 -0.56
CA ALA A 228 26.60 7.99 -0.80
C ALA A 228 26.13 7.24 0.45
N THR A 229 25.37 6.15 0.26
CA THR A 229 24.92 5.29 1.36
C THR A 229 26.14 4.79 2.15
N PRO A 230 26.17 4.93 3.49
CA PRO A 230 27.31 4.50 4.29
C PRO A 230 27.47 2.98 4.25
N THR A 231 28.71 2.51 4.10
CA THR A 231 29.08 1.09 4.05
C THR A 231 29.87 0.71 5.31
N VAL A 232 29.60 -0.49 5.84
CA VAL A 232 30.32 -0.99 7.02
C VAL A 232 31.67 -1.55 6.56
N ARG A 233 32.75 -0.86 6.93
CA ARG A 233 34.13 -1.26 6.62
C ARG A 233 34.63 -2.35 7.58
N ALA A 234 34.24 -2.30 8.84
CA ALA A 234 34.60 -3.30 9.85
C ALA A 234 33.53 -3.40 10.95
N ASN A 235 33.29 -4.60 11.48
CA ASN A 235 32.38 -4.82 12.60
C ASN A 235 32.99 -5.90 13.51
N ASN A 236 33.15 -5.60 14.80
CA ASN A 236 33.67 -6.53 15.81
C ASN A 236 32.62 -6.96 16.86
N GLY A 237 31.34 -6.67 16.62
CA GLY A 237 30.22 -7.00 17.53
C GLY A 237 29.94 -5.95 18.61
N THR A 238 30.94 -5.15 19.01
CA THR A 238 30.79 -4.02 19.95
C THR A 238 30.90 -2.65 19.29
N ALA A 239 31.56 -2.59 18.13
CA ALA A 239 31.75 -1.37 17.36
C ALA A 239 31.75 -1.69 15.86
N ALA A 240 31.18 -0.77 15.08
CA ALA A 240 31.22 -0.80 13.63
C ALA A 240 31.91 0.47 13.12
N VAL A 241 32.83 0.30 12.17
CA VAL A 241 33.43 1.38 11.40
C VAL A 241 32.65 1.50 10.10
N VAL A 242 32.06 2.66 9.88
CA VAL A 242 31.26 2.99 8.69
C VAL A 242 32.02 4.02 7.86
N GLU A 243 31.97 3.88 6.55
CA GLU A 243 32.63 4.78 5.58
C GLU A 243 31.58 5.27 4.57
N TRP A 244 31.67 6.54 4.16
CA TRP A 244 30.79 7.12 3.16
C TRP A 244 31.54 8.19 2.35
N ALA A 245 31.18 8.32 1.07
CA ALA A 245 31.81 9.28 0.16
C ALA A 245 31.03 10.59 0.05
N ALA A 246 31.76 11.69 -0.09
CA ALA A 246 31.19 13.01 -0.38
C ALA A 246 30.50 13.00 -1.76
N PRO A 247 29.42 13.78 -1.95
CA PRO A 247 28.86 13.98 -3.28
C PRO A 247 29.89 14.58 -4.23
N GLU A 248 29.92 14.10 -5.48
CA GLU A 248 30.86 14.59 -6.52
C GLU A 248 30.70 16.08 -6.83
N ARG A 249 29.50 16.64 -6.62
CA ARG A 249 29.23 18.07 -6.73
C ARG A 249 29.02 18.64 -5.34
N GLN A 250 29.88 19.58 -4.96
CA GLN A 250 29.62 20.46 -3.83
C GLN A 250 28.56 21.48 -4.29
N GLY A 251 27.47 21.61 -3.53
CA GLY A 251 26.45 22.61 -3.82
C GLY A 251 26.94 24.02 -3.50
N ALA A 252 26.00 24.94 -3.25
CA ALA A 252 26.34 26.32 -2.86
C ALA A 252 27.04 26.44 -1.49
N SER A 253 27.16 25.35 -0.73
CA SER A 253 27.84 25.31 0.57
C SER A 253 28.89 24.19 0.61
N PRO A 254 30.04 24.42 1.29
CA PRO A 254 31.08 23.41 1.44
C PRO A 254 30.53 22.17 2.13
N VAL A 255 30.83 21.01 1.57
CA VAL A 255 30.51 19.72 2.18
C VAL A 255 31.49 19.49 3.33
N THR A 256 31.00 19.48 4.58
CA THR A 256 31.81 19.31 5.80
C THR A 256 31.51 17.96 6.46
N GLY A 257 32.47 17.40 7.22
CA GLY A 257 32.27 16.13 7.94
C GLY A 257 32.52 14.84 7.13
N TYR A 258 33.26 14.93 6.04
CA TYR A 258 33.79 13.79 5.29
C TYR A 258 35.30 13.76 5.51
N THR A 259 35.80 12.70 6.14
CA THR A 259 37.21 12.49 6.49
C THR A 259 37.63 11.09 6.08
#